data_AF-A0A841EFQ6-F1
#
_entry.id   AF-A0A841EFQ6-F1
#
_cell.length_a   1.000
_cell.length_b   1.000
_cell.length_c   1.000
_cell.angle_alpha   90.00
_cell.angle_beta   90.00
_cell.angle_gamma   90.00
#
_symmetry.space_group_name_H-M   'P 1'
#
loop_
_entity.id
_entity.type
_entity.pdbx_description
1 polymer ?
#
loop_
_entity_poly.entity_id
_entity_poly.type
_entity_poly.pdbx_seq_one_letter_code
_entity_poly.pdbx_strand_id
1 'polypeptide(L)'
;MSADDFDRLLQELAGAAEALQADCAEAERRFEELHAASENLMPRICAATPEPGETMPGPGETVLYIREDLARNAYHAHDRKLREFVAWWAEVAALAVLAAVSDRAPNPVRVMAAEPSLGLQPEDLQRLPPIDESDRQLAELSLHMATAPRGADHDGGAAAETAYEAAHRVGLSIRRGTDGVPTLVEDFIPEAVRRRLWGAAWDELQAPLLPRTDELVDELNRRAVGTAAVEAVGAASQAVDAAREAASRIAEVYRRWRAGEEAEFADEDEAEPVEEQAAQLPEALAEYARVLSARLPEIRAAQPE
;
A
#
# COMPACT_ATOMS: atom_id res chain seq x y z
N MET A 1 -17.99 -15.52 -11.97
CA MET A 1 -18.46 -14.86 -10.75
C MET A 1 -19.67 -14.02 -11.13
N SER A 2 -20.80 -14.22 -10.47
CA SER A 2 -22.03 -13.46 -10.73
C SER A 2 -22.01 -12.09 -10.04
N ALA A 3 -22.97 -11.21 -10.34
CA ALA A 3 -23.13 -9.93 -9.63
C ALA A 3 -23.43 -10.15 -8.14
N ASP A 4 -24.29 -11.12 -7.82
CA ASP A 4 -24.63 -11.49 -6.44
C ASP A 4 -23.41 -12.01 -5.67
N ASP A 5 -22.53 -12.78 -6.32
CA ASP A 5 -21.28 -13.23 -5.70
C ASP A 5 -20.37 -12.04 -5.34
N PHE A 6 -20.36 -11.01 -6.19
CA PHE A 6 -19.54 -9.81 -5.99
C PHE A 6 -20.08 -8.95 -4.85
N ASP A 7 -21.41 -8.79 -4.76
CA ASP A 7 -22.04 -8.03 -3.68
C ASP A 7 -21.82 -8.69 -2.33
N ARG A 8 -21.94 -10.03 -2.27
CA ARG A 8 -21.60 -10.79 -1.07
C ARG A 8 -20.12 -10.59 -0.70
N LEU A 9 -19.21 -10.69 -1.67
CA LEU A 9 -17.79 -10.46 -1.41
C LEU A 9 -17.54 -9.06 -0.86
N LEU A 10 -18.10 -8.01 -1.46
CA LEU A 10 -17.96 -6.63 -0.96
C LEU A 10 -18.51 -6.46 0.46
N GLN A 11 -19.61 -7.13 0.79
CA GLN A 11 -20.16 -7.12 2.14
C GLN A 11 -19.26 -7.85 3.15
N GLU A 12 -18.70 -9.01 2.77
CA GLU A 12 -17.75 -9.76 3.58
C GLU A 12 -16.46 -8.96 3.81
N LEU A 13 -15.96 -8.27 2.77
CA LEU A 13 -14.81 -7.38 2.85
C LEU A 13 -15.08 -6.21 3.79
N ALA A 14 -16.26 -5.58 3.72
CA ALA A 14 -16.61 -4.49 4.62
C ALA A 14 -16.59 -4.94 6.09
N GLY A 15 -17.19 -6.09 6.41
CA GLY A 15 -17.18 -6.63 7.78
C GLY A 15 -15.78 -7.03 8.27
N ALA A 16 -14.94 -7.58 7.39
CA ALA A 16 -13.55 -7.91 7.71
C ALA A 16 -12.67 -6.66 7.88
N ALA A 17 -12.90 -5.60 7.09
CA ALA A 17 -12.23 -4.32 7.25
C ALA A 17 -12.56 -3.69 8.61
N GLU A 18 -13.84 -3.67 9.00
CA GLU A 18 -14.27 -3.17 10.32
C GLU A 18 -13.60 -3.93 11.47
N ALA A 19 -13.49 -5.26 11.37
CA ALA A 19 -12.79 -6.08 12.37
C ALA A 19 -11.29 -5.73 12.44
N LEU A 20 -10.61 -5.62 11.29
CA LEU A 20 -9.19 -5.27 11.24
C LEU A 20 -8.91 -3.84 11.74
N GLN A 21 -9.81 -2.90 11.47
CA GLN A 21 -9.74 -1.54 12.02
C GLN A 21 -9.84 -1.56 13.54
N ALA A 22 -10.75 -2.36 14.10
CA ALA A 22 -10.88 -2.52 15.55
C ALA A 22 -9.62 -3.15 16.18
N ASP A 23 -9.07 -4.21 15.56
CA ASP A 23 -7.82 -4.85 16.02
C ASP A 23 -6.64 -3.86 15.98
N CYS A 24 -6.54 -3.05 14.93
CA CYS A 24 -5.50 -2.03 14.79
C CYS A 24 -5.63 -0.94 15.88
N ALA A 25 -6.83 -0.43 16.11
CA ALA A 25 -7.11 0.55 17.16
C ALA A 25 -6.82 0.00 18.57
N GLU A 26 -7.08 -1.29 18.82
CA GLU A 26 -6.71 -1.93 20.08
C GLU A 26 -5.20 -2.01 20.25
N ALA A 27 -4.46 -2.39 19.20
CA ALA A 27 -3.00 -2.45 19.21
C ALA A 27 -2.37 -1.07 19.42
N GLU A 28 -2.91 -0.03 18.78
CA GLU A 28 -2.49 1.37 18.93
C GLU A 28 -2.68 1.85 20.37
N ARG A 29 -3.89 1.73 20.92
CA ARG A 29 -4.18 2.09 22.32
C ARG A 29 -3.23 1.38 23.27
N ARG A 30 -2.94 0.09 23.02
CA ARG A 30 -2.02 -0.68 23.86
C ARG A 30 -0.59 -0.16 23.79
N PHE A 31 -0.14 0.24 22.60
CA PHE A 31 1.17 0.87 22.41
C PHE A 31 1.22 2.22 23.14
N GLU A 32 0.23 3.09 22.96
CA GLU A 32 0.15 4.40 23.62
C GLU A 32 0.16 4.29 25.15
N GLU A 33 -0.60 3.36 25.73
CA GLU A 33 -0.60 3.09 27.18
C GLU A 33 0.80 2.75 27.71
N LEU A 34 1.52 1.90 27.00
CA LEU A 34 2.86 1.46 27.40
C LEU A 34 3.92 2.54 27.14
N HIS A 35 3.77 3.28 26.05
CA HIS A 35 4.63 4.41 25.72
C HIS A 35 4.50 5.51 26.77
N ALA A 36 3.28 5.92 27.12
CA ALA A 36 3.05 6.87 28.21
C ALA A 36 3.58 6.39 29.56
N ALA A 37 3.46 5.09 29.87
CA ALA A 37 4.05 4.52 31.08
C ALA A 37 5.59 4.60 31.07
N SER A 38 6.22 4.39 29.90
CA SER A 38 7.66 4.46 29.66
C SER A 38 8.18 5.90 29.78
N GLU A 39 7.50 6.85 29.14
CA GLU A 39 7.82 8.28 29.24
C GLU A 39 7.74 8.79 30.68
N ASN A 40 6.76 8.35 31.46
CA ASN A 40 6.63 8.73 32.87
C ASN A 40 7.78 8.19 33.77
N LEU A 41 8.51 7.17 33.32
CA LEU A 41 9.71 6.67 34.03
C LEU A 41 10.97 7.46 33.66
N MET A 42 11.03 8.07 32.47
CA MET A 42 12.21 8.78 31.97
C MET A 42 12.70 9.90 32.91
N PRO A 43 11.82 10.78 33.46
CA PRO A 43 12.26 11.78 34.43
C PRO A 43 12.85 11.19 35.71
N ARG A 44 12.41 9.99 36.13
CA ARG A 44 12.92 9.33 37.34
C ARG A 44 14.33 8.77 37.12
N ILE A 45 14.57 8.20 35.94
CA ILE A 45 15.89 7.71 35.52
C ILE A 45 16.87 8.88 35.36
N CYS A 46 16.43 9.98 34.73
CA CYS A 46 17.27 11.18 34.55
C CYS A 46 17.51 11.96 35.85
N ALA A 47 16.59 11.91 36.83
CA ALA A 47 16.74 12.56 38.13
C ALA A 47 17.57 11.73 39.13
N ALA A 48 17.67 10.42 38.94
CA ALA A 48 18.61 9.60 39.70
C ALA A 48 20.04 10.01 39.30
N THR A 49 20.80 10.58 40.24
CA THR A 49 22.23 10.83 40.03
C THR A 49 22.91 9.46 40.08
N PRO A 50 23.38 8.87 38.98
CA PRO A 50 23.93 7.54 39.03
C PRO A 50 25.21 7.57 39.85
N GLU A 51 25.29 6.79 40.93
CA GLU A 51 26.58 6.55 41.58
C GLU A 51 27.52 5.85 40.59
N PRO A 52 28.85 6.06 40.69
CA PRO A 52 29.80 5.40 39.79
C PRO A 52 29.66 3.87 39.85
N GLY A 53 29.02 3.27 38.85
CA GLY A 53 28.74 1.83 38.77
C GLY A 53 27.26 1.43 38.75
N GLU A 54 26.32 2.34 39.01
CA GLU A 54 24.87 2.10 39.04
C GLU A 54 24.14 2.68 37.82
N THR A 55 24.54 2.25 36.62
CA THR A 55 23.97 2.74 35.33
C THR A 55 23.19 1.66 34.59
N MET A 56 22.61 0.69 35.32
CA MET A 56 21.85 -0.41 34.71
C MET A 56 20.36 -0.19 34.98
N PRO A 57 19.50 -0.15 33.94
CA PRO A 57 18.06 -0.06 34.14
C PRO A 57 17.56 -1.23 34.98
N GLY A 58 16.62 -0.96 35.88
CA GLY A 58 16.06 -1.99 36.75
C GLY A 58 15.36 -3.08 35.92
N PRO A 59 15.25 -4.33 36.44
CA PRO A 59 14.54 -5.40 35.73
C PRO A 59 13.09 -5.03 35.38
N GLY A 60 12.41 -4.23 36.22
CA GLY A 60 11.05 -3.74 35.94
C GLY A 60 10.98 -2.76 34.77
N GLU A 61 11.96 -1.85 34.66
CA GLU A 61 12.08 -0.89 33.56
C GLU A 61 12.41 -1.63 32.26
N THR A 62 13.36 -2.57 32.31
CA THR A 62 13.71 -3.43 31.18
C THR A 62 12.48 -4.19 30.66
N VAL A 63 11.66 -4.75 31.54
CA VAL A 63 10.41 -5.43 31.15
C VAL A 63 9.40 -4.46 30.53
N LEU A 64 9.32 -3.22 31.00
CA LEU A 64 8.43 -2.22 30.39
C LEU A 64 8.88 -1.87 28.96
N TYR A 65 10.17 -1.58 28.75
CA TYR A 65 10.71 -1.30 27.41
C TYR A 65 10.50 -2.48 26.45
N ILE A 66 10.71 -3.72 26.91
CA ILE A 66 10.42 -4.91 26.09
C ILE A 66 8.93 -4.97 25.72
N ARG A 67 8.02 -4.65 26.64
CA ARG A 67 6.58 -4.65 26.37
C ARG A 67 6.17 -3.54 25.40
N GLU A 68 6.74 -2.36 25.56
CA GLU A 68 6.53 -1.24 24.65
C GLU A 68 6.98 -1.59 23.23
N ASP A 69 8.17 -2.16 23.07
CA ASP A 69 8.70 -2.60 21.77
C ASP A 69 7.80 -3.67 21.13
N LEU A 70 7.36 -4.68 21.90
CA LEU A 70 6.42 -5.68 21.42
C LEU A 70 5.08 -5.08 20.99
N ALA A 71 4.56 -4.10 21.73
CA ALA A 71 3.31 -3.42 21.39
C ALA A 71 3.46 -2.55 20.13
N ARG A 72 4.58 -1.83 20.00
CA ARG A 72 4.91 -1.05 18.80
C ARG A 72 5.00 -1.94 17.56
N ASN A 73 5.70 -3.07 17.67
CA ASN A 73 5.81 -4.04 16.59
C ASN A 73 4.45 -4.66 16.21
N ALA A 74 3.60 -4.94 17.19
CA ALA A 74 2.24 -5.42 16.95
C ALA A 74 1.40 -4.35 16.22
N TYR A 75 1.40 -3.11 16.70
CA TYR A 75 0.70 -1.99 16.05
C TYR A 75 1.13 -1.83 14.59
N HIS A 76 2.43 -1.75 14.30
CA HIS A 76 2.91 -1.63 12.92
C HIS A 76 2.55 -2.84 12.04
N ALA A 77 2.48 -4.04 12.62
CA ALA A 77 2.02 -5.22 11.88
C ALA A 77 0.52 -5.14 11.56
N HIS A 78 -0.31 -4.70 12.51
CA HIS A 78 -1.74 -4.48 12.29
C HIS A 78 -1.99 -3.37 11.27
N ASP A 79 -1.35 -2.21 11.41
CA ASP A 79 -1.48 -1.08 10.47
C ASP A 79 -1.11 -1.49 9.04
N ARG A 80 0.03 -2.18 8.86
CA ARG A 80 0.43 -2.69 7.54
C ARG A 80 -0.61 -3.64 6.95
N LYS A 81 -1.13 -4.57 7.77
CA LYS A 81 -2.12 -5.54 7.29
C LYS A 81 -3.47 -4.90 7.01
N LEU A 82 -3.84 -3.88 7.77
CA LEU A 82 -5.01 -3.05 7.49
C LEU A 82 -4.84 -2.34 6.14
N ARG A 83 -3.71 -1.67 5.89
CA ARG A 83 -3.39 -1.02 4.60
C ARG A 83 -3.51 -1.97 3.42
N GLU A 84 -2.86 -3.12 3.51
CA GLU A 84 -2.95 -4.19 2.51
C GLU A 84 -4.40 -4.61 2.25
N PHE A 85 -5.20 -4.76 3.31
CA PHE A 85 -6.58 -5.20 3.20
C PHE A 85 -7.51 -4.13 2.60
N VAL A 86 -7.42 -2.87 3.05
CA VAL A 86 -8.27 -1.79 2.52
C VAL A 86 -7.88 -1.42 1.08
N ALA A 87 -6.60 -1.55 0.71
CA ALA A 87 -6.15 -1.44 -0.68
C ALA A 87 -6.82 -2.48 -1.57
N TRP A 88 -6.85 -3.74 -1.13
CA TRP A 88 -7.56 -4.81 -1.82
C TRP A 88 -9.06 -4.51 -1.93
N TRP A 89 -9.71 -4.12 -0.83
CA TRP A 89 -11.14 -3.81 -0.84
C TRP A 89 -11.49 -2.65 -1.77
N ALA A 90 -10.71 -1.57 -1.76
CA ALA A 90 -10.89 -0.42 -2.65
C ALA A 90 -10.74 -0.81 -4.13
N GLU A 91 -9.74 -1.62 -4.48
CA GLU A 91 -9.57 -2.16 -5.83
C GLU A 91 -10.79 -3.01 -6.25
N VAL A 92 -11.26 -3.91 -5.39
CA VAL A 92 -12.41 -4.76 -5.68
C VAL A 92 -13.67 -3.92 -5.88
N ALA A 93 -13.90 -2.91 -5.04
CA ALA A 93 -15.02 -1.99 -5.18
C ALA A 93 -14.96 -1.18 -6.49
N ALA A 94 -13.77 -0.67 -6.84
CA ALA A 94 -13.56 0.04 -8.11
C ALA A 94 -13.82 -0.89 -9.31
N LEU A 95 -13.33 -2.13 -9.27
CA LEU A 95 -13.59 -3.11 -10.32
C LEU A 95 -15.07 -3.45 -10.47
N ALA A 96 -15.83 -3.47 -9.37
CA ALA A 96 -17.29 -3.64 -9.40
C ALA A 96 -17.96 -2.52 -10.20
N VAL A 97 -17.56 -1.28 -9.93
CA VAL A 97 -18.11 -0.09 -10.58
C VAL A 97 -17.71 -0.07 -12.06
N LEU A 98 -16.43 -0.29 -12.38
CA LEU A 98 -15.94 -0.35 -13.75
C LEU A 98 -16.62 -1.46 -14.57
N ALA A 99 -16.86 -2.61 -13.95
CA ALA A 99 -17.61 -3.71 -14.53
C ALA A 99 -19.07 -3.29 -14.85
N ALA A 100 -19.73 -2.62 -13.91
CA ALA A 100 -21.10 -2.14 -14.06
C ALA A 100 -21.21 -1.08 -15.18
N VAL A 101 -20.33 -0.08 -15.22
CA VAL A 101 -20.37 0.97 -16.24
C VAL A 101 -19.93 0.50 -17.63
N SER A 102 -19.19 -0.62 -17.72
CA SER A 102 -18.74 -1.20 -18.99
C SER A 102 -19.63 -2.33 -19.52
N ASP A 103 -20.68 -2.73 -18.80
CA ASP A 103 -21.47 -3.96 -19.02
C ASP A 103 -20.59 -5.22 -19.19
N ARG A 104 -19.49 -5.30 -18.43
CA ARG A 104 -18.56 -6.43 -18.45
C ARG A 104 -18.54 -7.12 -17.11
N ALA A 105 -18.34 -8.43 -17.09
CA ALA A 105 -18.10 -9.14 -15.84
C ALA A 105 -16.72 -8.75 -15.27
N PRO A 106 -16.60 -8.56 -13.94
CA PRO A 106 -15.30 -8.31 -13.32
C PRO A 106 -14.39 -9.52 -13.51
N ASN A 107 -13.10 -9.28 -13.77
CA ASN A 107 -12.11 -10.35 -13.92
C ASN A 107 -11.83 -10.98 -12.54
N PRO A 108 -12.25 -12.24 -12.27
CA PRO A 108 -12.07 -12.85 -10.97
C PRO A 108 -10.59 -13.03 -10.61
N VAL A 109 -9.71 -13.19 -11.61
CA VAL A 109 -8.28 -13.32 -11.38
C VAL A 109 -7.70 -12.02 -10.85
N ARG A 110 -8.17 -10.86 -11.31
CA ARG A 110 -7.72 -9.56 -10.79
C ARG A 110 -8.13 -9.35 -9.33
N VAL A 111 -9.33 -9.79 -8.97
CA VAL A 111 -9.81 -9.78 -7.57
C VAL A 111 -8.92 -10.65 -6.67
N MET A 112 -8.57 -11.87 -7.14
CA MET A 112 -7.68 -12.77 -6.41
C MET A 112 -6.24 -12.25 -6.33
N ALA A 113 -5.74 -11.65 -7.41
CA ALA A 113 -4.39 -11.12 -7.51
C ALA A 113 -4.12 -9.96 -6.54
N ALA A 114 -5.15 -9.16 -6.26
CA ALA A 114 -5.07 -8.06 -5.32
C ALA A 114 -5.18 -8.51 -3.86
N GLU A 115 -5.54 -9.78 -3.59
CA GLU A 115 -5.70 -10.29 -2.23
C GLU A 115 -4.33 -10.38 -1.51
N PRO A 116 -4.24 -9.95 -0.24
CA PRO A 116 -2.96 -9.76 0.41
C PRO A 116 -2.16 -11.04 0.74
N SER A 117 -2.84 -12.18 0.90
CA SER A 117 -2.29 -13.44 1.40
C SER A 117 -2.10 -14.54 0.34
N LEU A 118 -2.69 -14.38 -0.84
CA LEU A 118 -2.82 -15.40 -1.86
C LEU A 118 -1.79 -15.21 -2.97
N GLY A 119 -0.95 -16.22 -3.15
CA GLY A 119 -0.12 -16.34 -4.35
C GLY A 119 -0.94 -16.87 -5.51
N LEU A 120 -0.61 -16.46 -6.74
CA LEU A 120 -1.25 -16.97 -7.94
C LEU A 120 -0.49 -18.14 -8.54
N GLN A 121 -1.23 -19.04 -9.19
CA GLN A 121 -0.62 -20.06 -10.03
C GLN A 121 -0.13 -19.44 -11.36
N PRO A 122 0.89 -20.03 -12.01
CA PRO A 122 1.42 -19.50 -13.28
C PRO A 122 0.36 -19.31 -14.37
N GLU A 123 -0.65 -20.17 -14.41
CA GLU A 123 -1.75 -20.09 -15.38
C GLU A 123 -2.67 -18.89 -15.13
N ASP A 124 -2.85 -18.50 -13.87
CA ASP A 124 -3.65 -17.34 -13.49
C ASP A 124 -2.90 -16.03 -13.71
N LEU A 125 -1.57 -16.00 -13.50
CA LEU A 125 -0.74 -14.83 -13.83
C LEU A 125 -0.83 -14.42 -15.30
N GLN A 126 -0.95 -15.39 -16.22
CA GLN A 126 -1.14 -15.12 -17.65
C GLN A 126 -2.49 -14.43 -17.96
N ARG A 127 -3.44 -14.45 -17.03
CA ARG A 127 -4.76 -13.81 -17.16
C ARG A 127 -4.80 -12.41 -16.58
N LEU A 128 -3.73 -11.97 -15.93
CA LEU A 128 -3.54 -10.58 -15.52
C LEU A 128 -3.07 -9.72 -16.70
N PRO A 129 -3.31 -8.40 -16.65
CA PRO A 129 -2.67 -7.48 -17.58
C PRO A 129 -1.16 -7.72 -17.64
N PRO A 130 -0.54 -7.62 -18.82
CA PRO A 130 0.91 -7.66 -18.93
C PRO A 130 1.52 -6.49 -18.15
N ILE A 131 2.74 -6.68 -17.67
CA ILE A 131 3.57 -5.57 -17.17
C ILE A 131 3.76 -4.58 -18.33
N ASP A 132 3.75 -3.28 -18.02
CA ASP A 132 4.02 -2.27 -19.03
C ASP A 132 5.38 -2.51 -19.70
N GLU A 133 5.42 -2.39 -21.03
CA GLU A 133 6.60 -2.73 -21.80
C GLU A 133 7.79 -1.82 -21.44
N SER A 134 7.54 -0.54 -21.14
CA SER A 134 8.60 0.39 -20.75
C SER A 134 9.22 0.02 -19.40
N ASP A 135 8.37 -0.35 -18.44
CA ASP A 135 8.78 -0.84 -17.12
C ASP A 135 9.58 -2.14 -17.21
N ARG A 136 9.13 -3.06 -18.06
CA ARG A 136 9.86 -4.31 -18.34
C ARG A 136 11.22 -4.03 -18.96
N GLN A 137 11.30 -3.18 -19.98
CA GLN A 137 12.55 -2.81 -20.65
C GLN A 137 13.54 -2.13 -19.69
N LEU A 138 13.06 -1.32 -18.75
CA LEU A 138 13.90 -0.71 -17.71
C LEU A 138 14.49 -1.75 -16.76
N ALA A 139 13.70 -2.74 -16.34
CA ALA A 139 14.20 -3.86 -15.53
C ALA A 139 15.21 -4.71 -16.30
N GLU A 140 14.95 -5.00 -17.58
CA GLU A 140 15.86 -5.76 -18.46
C GLU A 140 17.18 -5.02 -18.68
N LEU A 141 17.12 -3.71 -18.92
CA LEU A 141 18.31 -2.85 -19.05
C LEU A 141 19.12 -2.82 -17.75
N SER A 142 18.45 -2.69 -16.60
CA SER A 142 19.11 -2.70 -15.30
C SER A 142 19.85 -4.03 -15.05
N LEU A 143 19.20 -5.16 -15.37
CA LEU A 143 19.83 -6.48 -15.30
C LEU A 143 21.02 -6.62 -16.27
N HIS A 144 20.88 -6.10 -17.50
CA HIS A 144 21.97 -6.10 -18.48
C HIS A 144 23.17 -5.28 -17.97
N MET A 145 22.94 -4.10 -17.41
CA MET A 145 24.00 -3.26 -16.84
C MET A 145 24.68 -3.90 -15.63
N ALA A 146 23.93 -4.66 -14.81
CA ALA A 146 24.46 -5.38 -13.66
C ALA A 146 25.34 -6.59 -14.06
N THR A 147 25.13 -7.14 -15.24
CA THR A 147 25.80 -8.37 -15.72
C THR A 147 26.88 -8.12 -16.75
N ALA A 148 27.01 -6.89 -17.25
CA ALA A 148 28.07 -6.48 -18.16
C ALA A 148 29.46 -6.73 -17.53
N PRO A 149 30.47 -7.21 -18.30
CA PRO A 149 31.83 -7.37 -17.80
C PRO A 149 32.39 -6.02 -17.37
N ARG A 150 32.68 -5.85 -16.08
CA ARG A 150 33.28 -4.62 -15.55
C ARG A 150 34.77 -4.83 -15.25
N GLY A 151 35.56 -3.77 -15.47
CA GLY A 151 36.99 -3.76 -15.11
C GLY A 151 37.19 -3.93 -13.59
N ALA A 152 38.43 -4.22 -13.18
CA ALA A 152 38.79 -4.61 -11.80
C ALA A 152 38.41 -3.59 -10.69
N ASP A 153 38.07 -2.35 -11.06
CA ASP A 153 37.81 -1.24 -10.13
C ASP A 153 36.32 -0.84 -10.02
N HIS A 154 35.39 -1.70 -10.43
CA HIS A 154 33.95 -1.40 -10.32
C HIS A 154 33.26 -2.31 -9.32
N ASP A 155 32.64 -1.70 -8.33
CA ASP A 155 31.77 -2.37 -7.38
C ASP A 155 30.55 -2.96 -8.11
N GLY A 156 30.54 -4.29 -8.24
CA GLY A 156 29.44 -5.03 -8.84
C GLY A 156 28.21 -5.09 -7.94
N GLY A 157 28.34 -4.79 -6.64
CA GLY A 157 27.25 -4.87 -5.67
C GLY A 157 26.14 -3.87 -5.94
N ALA A 158 26.49 -2.60 -6.08
CA ALA A 158 25.51 -1.52 -6.26
C ALA A 158 24.61 -1.73 -7.50
N ALA A 159 25.17 -2.18 -8.62
CA ALA A 159 24.37 -2.40 -9.83
C ALA A 159 23.49 -3.65 -9.76
N ALA A 160 23.93 -4.69 -9.05
CA ALA A 160 23.09 -5.85 -8.79
C ALA A 160 21.88 -5.44 -7.93
N GLU A 161 22.09 -4.63 -6.89
CA GLU A 161 21.02 -4.08 -6.05
C GLU A 161 20.03 -3.24 -6.88
N THR A 162 20.51 -2.33 -7.72
CA THR A 162 19.64 -1.56 -8.63
C THR A 162 18.82 -2.47 -9.57
N ALA A 163 19.42 -3.54 -10.09
CA ALA A 163 18.69 -4.50 -10.93
C ALA A 163 17.62 -5.27 -10.15
N TYR A 164 17.91 -5.68 -8.91
CA TYR A 164 16.92 -6.29 -8.03
C TYR A 164 15.77 -5.35 -7.72
N GLU A 165 16.04 -4.09 -7.38
CA GLU A 165 15.02 -3.08 -7.11
C GLU A 165 14.16 -2.79 -8.35
N ALA A 166 14.77 -2.69 -9.53
CA ALA A 166 14.03 -2.48 -10.78
C ALA A 166 13.12 -3.67 -11.12
N ALA A 167 13.60 -4.91 -10.96
CA ALA A 167 12.78 -6.11 -11.16
C ALA A 167 11.64 -6.20 -10.13
N HIS A 168 11.95 -5.98 -8.85
CA HIS A 168 10.96 -6.06 -7.78
C HIS A 168 9.80 -5.09 -7.99
N ARG A 169 10.09 -3.84 -8.38
CA ARG A 169 9.08 -2.79 -8.60
C ARG A 169 7.97 -3.16 -9.59
N VAL A 170 8.26 -4.09 -10.49
CA VAL A 170 7.33 -4.53 -11.54
C VAL A 170 6.79 -5.95 -11.29
N GLY A 171 7.05 -6.51 -10.10
CA GLY A 171 6.63 -7.86 -9.75
C GLY A 171 7.46 -8.97 -10.39
N LEU A 172 8.68 -8.68 -10.81
CA LEU A 172 9.60 -9.65 -11.39
C LEU A 172 10.69 -10.04 -10.40
N SER A 173 11.22 -11.24 -10.59
CA SER A 173 12.35 -11.80 -9.85
C SER A 173 13.51 -12.12 -10.79
N ILE A 174 14.75 -11.96 -10.32
CA ILE A 174 15.95 -12.35 -11.07
C ILE A 174 16.29 -13.79 -10.71
N ARG A 175 16.28 -14.68 -11.70
CA ARG A 175 16.68 -16.09 -11.54
C ARG A 175 17.79 -16.45 -12.53
N ARG A 176 18.75 -17.26 -12.09
CA ARG A 176 19.79 -17.81 -12.98
C ARG A 176 19.30 -19.05 -13.70
N GLY A 177 19.46 -19.06 -15.02
CA GLY A 177 19.22 -20.21 -15.87
C GLY A 177 20.27 -21.31 -15.68
N THR A 178 20.11 -22.42 -16.40
CA THR A 178 21.04 -23.57 -16.38
C THR A 178 22.40 -23.25 -17.01
N ASP A 179 22.46 -22.22 -17.85
CA ASP A 179 23.67 -21.62 -18.43
C ASP A 179 24.35 -20.62 -17.49
N GLY A 180 23.77 -20.35 -16.32
CA GLY A 180 24.26 -19.37 -15.36
C GLY A 180 23.90 -17.92 -15.71
N VAL A 181 23.21 -17.68 -16.83
CA VAL A 181 22.78 -16.34 -17.25
C VAL A 181 21.56 -15.94 -16.42
N PRO A 182 21.58 -14.78 -15.75
CA PRO A 182 20.41 -14.30 -15.03
C PRO A 182 19.35 -13.77 -16.00
N THR A 183 18.09 -14.08 -15.71
CA THR A 183 16.92 -13.69 -16.49
C THR A 183 15.82 -13.20 -15.55
N LEU A 184 14.98 -12.29 -16.04
CA LEU A 184 13.77 -11.89 -15.33
C LEU A 184 12.69 -12.96 -15.49
N VAL A 185 12.07 -13.34 -14.38
CA VAL A 185 10.94 -14.28 -14.34
C VAL A 185 9.82 -13.67 -13.52
N GLU A 186 8.57 -14.01 -13.87
CA GLU A 186 7.42 -13.62 -13.05
C GLU A 186 7.50 -14.33 -11.69
N ASP A 187 7.27 -13.56 -10.63
CA ASP A 187 7.17 -14.08 -9.27
C ASP A 187 5.69 -14.25 -8.89
N PHE A 188 5.42 -15.26 -8.07
CA PHE A 188 4.09 -15.72 -7.71
C PHE A 188 3.75 -15.43 -6.25
N ILE A 189 4.68 -14.83 -5.49
CA ILE A 189 4.40 -14.37 -4.13
C ILE A 189 3.41 -13.19 -4.15
N PRO A 190 2.51 -13.06 -3.15
CA PRO A 190 1.46 -12.03 -3.14
C PRO A 190 1.99 -10.61 -3.37
N GLU A 191 3.13 -10.28 -2.77
CA GLU A 191 3.76 -8.96 -2.90
C GLU A 191 4.17 -8.64 -4.34
N ALA A 192 4.74 -9.61 -5.06
CA ALA A 192 5.12 -9.41 -6.45
C ALA A 192 3.89 -9.24 -7.35
N VAL A 193 2.81 -9.97 -7.07
CA VAL A 193 1.55 -9.82 -7.80
C VAL A 193 0.97 -8.41 -7.63
N ARG A 194 0.97 -7.87 -6.40
CA ARG A 194 0.53 -6.49 -6.14
C ARG A 194 1.39 -5.45 -6.86
N ARG A 195 2.72 -5.60 -6.83
CA ARG A 195 3.63 -4.72 -7.58
C ARG A 195 3.38 -4.78 -9.09
N ARG A 196 3.09 -5.96 -9.64
CA ARG A 196 2.67 -6.09 -11.03
C ARG A 196 1.34 -5.36 -11.31
N LEU A 197 0.39 -5.40 -10.38
CA LEU A 197 -0.93 -4.78 -10.57
C LEU A 197 -0.93 -3.26 -10.40
N TRP A 198 -0.17 -2.76 -9.43
CA TRP A 198 -0.27 -1.41 -8.92
C TRP A 198 1.03 -0.60 -9.11
N GLY A 199 2.13 -1.27 -9.45
CA GLY A 199 3.43 -0.66 -9.76
C GLY A 199 3.96 0.19 -8.62
N ALA A 200 4.53 1.34 -8.99
CA ALA A 200 5.12 2.30 -8.06
C ALA A 200 4.13 2.80 -7.00
N ALA A 201 2.83 2.86 -7.29
CA ALA A 201 1.84 3.29 -6.30
C ALA A 201 1.80 2.37 -5.07
N TRP A 202 2.01 1.06 -5.28
CA TRP A 202 2.08 0.11 -4.18
C TRP A 202 3.41 0.21 -3.42
N ASP A 203 4.52 0.32 -4.13
CA ASP A 203 5.84 0.40 -3.51
C ASP A 203 6.05 1.66 -2.69
N GLU A 204 5.52 2.79 -3.16
CA GLU A 204 5.71 4.08 -2.51
C GLU A 204 4.66 4.35 -1.44
N LEU A 205 3.40 3.98 -1.70
CA LEU A 205 2.25 4.43 -0.89
C LEU A 205 1.47 3.28 -0.25
N GLN A 206 1.76 2.03 -0.60
CA GLN A 206 0.93 0.86 -0.26
C GLN A 206 -0.54 1.07 -0.65
N ALA A 207 -0.76 1.66 -1.82
CA ALA A 207 -2.08 1.97 -2.34
C ALA A 207 -2.33 1.32 -3.71
N PRO A 208 -3.58 0.95 -4.02
CA PRO A 208 -3.93 0.41 -5.33
C PRO A 208 -3.90 1.51 -6.40
N LEU A 209 -3.74 1.12 -7.66
CA LEU A 209 -3.88 2.04 -8.79
C LEU A 209 -5.37 2.16 -9.16
N LEU A 210 -6.06 3.11 -8.52
CA LEU A 210 -7.48 3.39 -8.72
C LEU A 210 -7.72 4.25 -9.98
N PRO A 211 -8.93 4.22 -10.55
CA PRO A 211 -9.33 5.15 -11.60
C PRO A 211 -9.20 6.59 -11.12
N ARG A 212 -8.84 7.50 -12.03
CA ARG A 212 -8.81 8.92 -11.69
C ARG A 212 -10.22 9.42 -11.39
N THR A 213 -10.32 10.36 -10.45
CA THR A 213 -11.60 10.95 -10.04
C THR A 213 -12.38 11.52 -11.23
N ASP A 214 -11.72 12.28 -12.11
CA ASP A 214 -12.35 12.90 -13.28
C ASP A 214 -12.90 11.84 -14.26
N GLU A 215 -12.10 10.83 -14.58
CA GLU A 215 -12.50 9.71 -15.44
C GLU A 215 -13.70 8.94 -14.87
N LEU A 216 -13.67 8.64 -13.56
CA LEU A 216 -14.75 7.92 -12.88
C LEU A 216 -16.04 8.73 -12.88
N VAL A 217 -15.98 10.02 -12.52
CA VAL A 217 -17.15 10.91 -12.52
C VAL A 217 -17.73 11.07 -13.92
N ASP A 218 -16.88 11.24 -14.94
CA ASP A 218 -17.32 11.35 -16.33
C ASP A 218 -18.00 10.08 -16.84
N GLU A 219 -17.51 8.90 -16.47
CA GLU A 219 -18.15 7.63 -16.83
C GLU A 219 -19.49 7.44 -16.12
N LEU A 220 -19.60 7.80 -14.84
CA LEU A 220 -20.87 7.74 -14.10
C LEU A 220 -21.91 8.72 -14.66
N ASN A 221 -21.49 9.93 -15.04
CA ASN A 221 -22.36 10.90 -15.70
C ASN A 221 -22.85 10.40 -17.07
N ARG A 222 -21.97 9.78 -17.88
CA ARG A 222 -22.35 9.17 -19.17
C ARG A 222 -23.36 8.03 -19.01
N ARG A 223 -23.38 7.36 -17.86
CA ARG A 223 -24.36 6.33 -17.48
C ARG A 223 -25.66 6.88 -16.92
N ALA A 224 -25.83 8.21 -16.84
CA ALA A 224 -26.97 8.85 -16.19
C ALA A 224 -27.20 8.38 -14.75
N VAL A 225 -26.12 8.10 -14.01
CA VAL A 225 -26.18 7.84 -12.57
C VAL A 225 -26.68 9.10 -11.86
N GLY A 226 -27.49 8.93 -10.80
CA GLY A 226 -28.07 10.05 -10.06
C GLY A 226 -27.00 11.00 -9.51
N THR A 227 -27.23 12.31 -9.61
CA THR A 227 -26.26 13.35 -9.21
C THR A 227 -25.73 13.14 -7.80
N ALA A 228 -26.59 12.75 -6.84
CA ALA A 228 -26.17 12.50 -5.46
C ALA A 228 -25.19 11.32 -5.33
N ALA A 229 -25.32 10.28 -6.16
CA ALA A 229 -24.38 9.16 -6.17
C ALA A 229 -23.06 9.54 -6.84
N VAL A 230 -23.11 10.31 -7.94
CA VAL A 230 -21.91 10.85 -8.61
C VAL A 230 -21.12 11.76 -7.67
N GLU A 231 -21.78 12.66 -6.96
CA GLU A 231 -21.16 13.55 -5.97
C GLU A 231 -20.53 12.78 -4.82
N ALA A 232 -21.22 11.77 -4.27
CA ALA A 232 -20.69 10.94 -3.19
C ALA A 232 -19.44 10.17 -3.63
N VAL A 233 -19.48 9.53 -4.80
CA VAL A 233 -18.33 8.80 -5.37
C VAL A 233 -17.18 9.76 -5.67
N GLY A 234 -17.47 10.92 -6.26
CA GLY A 234 -16.48 11.95 -6.55
C GLY A 234 -15.78 12.46 -5.29
N ALA A 235 -16.53 12.78 -4.23
CA ALA A 235 -15.96 13.23 -2.96
C ALA A 235 -15.06 12.17 -2.31
N ALA A 236 -15.50 10.91 -2.29
CA ALA A 236 -14.70 9.82 -1.73
C ALA A 236 -13.42 9.56 -2.54
N SER A 237 -13.50 9.65 -3.88
CA SER A 237 -12.35 9.52 -4.78
C SER A 237 -11.35 10.67 -4.58
N GLN A 238 -11.84 11.91 -4.44
CA GLN A 238 -10.99 13.09 -4.15
C GLN A 238 -10.28 12.97 -2.80
N ALA A 239 -10.93 12.42 -1.77
CA ALA A 239 -10.29 12.19 -0.48
C ALA A 239 -9.10 11.22 -0.60
N VAL A 240 -9.25 10.15 -1.41
CA VAL A 240 -8.14 9.23 -1.69
C VAL A 240 -7.03 9.92 -2.48
N ASP A 241 -7.35 10.67 -3.53
CA ASP A 241 -6.35 11.40 -4.33
C ASP A 241 -5.55 12.37 -3.45
N ALA A 242 -6.23 13.11 -2.58
CA ALA A 242 -5.61 14.08 -1.69
C ALA A 242 -4.70 13.41 -0.64
N ALA A 243 -5.13 12.29 -0.04
CA ALA A 243 -4.31 11.51 0.89
C ALA A 243 -3.08 10.88 0.19
N ARG A 244 -3.25 10.41 -1.06
CA ARG A 244 -2.14 9.88 -1.88
C ARG A 244 -1.13 10.95 -2.26
N GLU A 245 -1.59 12.15 -2.62
CA GLU A 245 -0.71 13.28 -2.94
C GLU A 245 0.12 13.68 -1.73
N ALA A 246 -0.51 13.77 -0.54
CA ALA A 246 0.20 14.03 0.71
C ALA A 246 1.24 12.94 1.03
N ALA A 247 0.88 11.66 0.90
CA ALA A 247 1.80 10.54 1.09
C ALA A 247 2.96 10.55 0.08
N SER A 248 2.70 10.91 -1.17
CA SER A 248 3.71 11.02 -2.23
C SER A 248 4.72 12.13 -1.94
N ARG A 249 4.24 13.28 -1.45
CA ARG A 249 5.09 14.40 -1.02
C ARG A 249 6.03 13.97 0.12
N ILE A 250 5.51 13.26 1.13
CA ILE A 250 6.32 12.72 2.22
C ILE A 250 7.37 11.73 1.70
N ALA A 251 6.97 10.80 0.83
CA ALA A 251 7.88 9.82 0.22
C ALA A 251 9.01 10.50 -0.57
N GLU A 252 8.72 11.59 -1.29
CA GLU A 252 9.72 12.37 -2.02
C GLU A 252 10.69 13.10 -1.09
N VAL A 253 10.20 13.71 0.00
CA VAL A 253 11.08 14.33 1.02
C VAL A 253 12.03 13.29 1.61
N TYR A 254 11.52 12.12 2.02
CA TYR A 254 12.36 11.04 2.54
C TYR A 254 13.36 10.49 1.51
N ARG A 255 12.95 10.41 0.23
CA ARG A 255 13.83 9.98 -0.87
C ARG A 255 15.00 10.93 -1.05
N ARG A 256 14.74 12.23 -1.09
CA ARG A 256 15.77 13.27 -1.23
C ARG A 256 16.68 13.31 0.00
N TRP A 257 16.13 13.18 1.20
CA TRP A 257 16.91 13.06 2.43
C TRP A 257 17.86 11.84 2.42
N ARG A 258 17.38 10.67 1.97
CA ARG A 258 18.23 9.47 1.79
C ARG A 258 19.30 9.65 0.72
N ALA A 259 19.05 10.46 -0.30
CA ALA A 259 20.03 10.81 -1.33
C ALA A 259 21.08 11.84 -0.85
N GLY A 260 20.95 12.34 0.39
CA GLY A 260 21.84 13.35 0.95
C GLY A 260 21.57 14.76 0.43
N GLU A 261 20.39 14.99 -0.16
CA GLU A 261 19.94 16.32 -0.55
C GLU A 261 19.29 17.05 0.63
N GLU A 262 19.44 18.37 0.68
CA GLU A 262 18.63 19.21 1.57
C GLU A 262 17.17 19.15 1.11
N ALA A 263 16.37 18.43 1.90
CA ALA A 263 14.94 18.27 1.70
C ALA A 263 14.26 18.34 3.07
N GLU A 264 13.52 19.41 3.27
CA GLU A 264 12.67 19.65 4.41
C GLU A 264 11.38 20.29 3.90
N PHE A 265 10.30 20.13 4.65
CA PHE A 265 9.15 21.02 4.49
C PHE A 265 9.60 22.45 4.80
N ALA A 266 9.04 23.44 4.10
CA ALA A 266 9.51 24.81 4.24
C ALA A 266 9.30 25.39 5.66
N ASP A 267 8.37 24.80 6.42
CA ASP A 267 8.11 25.07 7.83
C ASP A 267 7.47 23.83 8.51
N GLU A 268 7.61 23.69 9.84
CA GLU A 268 6.93 22.66 10.65
C GLU A 268 5.40 22.76 10.49
N ASP A 269 4.88 23.99 10.36
CA ASP A 269 3.46 24.30 10.10
C ASP A 269 2.94 23.74 8.76
N GLU A 270 3.83 23.43 7.79
CA GLU A 270 3.46 22.77 6.53
C GLU A 270 3.56 21.24 6.64
N ALA A 271 4.45 20.71 7.48
CA ALA A 271 4.68 19.27 7.61
C ALA A 271 3.52 18.55 8.29
N GLU A 272 3.05 19.06 9.43
CA GLU A 272 2.02 18.40 10.25
C GLU A 272 0.71 18.14 9.50
N PRO A 273 0.10 19.11 8.77
CA PRO A 273 -1.12 18.85 8.02
C PRO A 273 -0.96 17.79 6.92
N VAL A 274 0.25 17.66 6.38
CA VAL A 274 0.56 16.74 5.27
C VAL A 274 0.75 15.33 5.81
N GLU A 275 1.42 15.20 6.96
CA GLU A 275 1.53 13.94 7.69
C GLU A 275 0.16 13.45 8.13
N GLU A 276 -0.68 14.32 8.71
CA GLU A 276 -2.06 13.99 9.06
C GLU A 276 -2.86 13.51 7.84
N GLN A 277 -2.77 14.24 6.72
CA GLN A 277 -3.50 13.89 5.50
C GLN A 277 -2.99 12.58 4.87
N ALA A 278 -1.68 12.30 4.92
CA ALA A 278 -1.13 11.03 4.46
C ALA A 278 -1.52 9.86 5.38
N ALA A 279 -1.59 10.09 6.69
CA ALA A 279 -2.02 9.09 7.67
C ALA A 279 -3.48 8.66 7.46
N GLN A 280 -4.33 9.54 6.89
CA GLN A 280 -5.73 9.24 6.56
C GLN A 280 -5.92 8.29 5.37
N LEU A 281 -4.86 7.96 4.60
CA LEU A 281 -4.99 7.12 3.40
C LEU A 281 -5.74 5.78 3.63
N PRO A 282 -5.50 5.01 4.70
CA PRO A 282 -6.24 3.76 4.93
C PRO A 282 -7.73 3.99 5.17
N GLU A 283 -8.08 5.06 5.89
CA GLU A 283 -9.47 5.44 6.15
C GLU A 283 -10.16 5.94 4.87
N ALA A 284 -9.47 6.77 4.08
CA ALA A 284 -9.96 7.24 2.79
C ALA A 284 -10.24 6.09 1.82
N LEU A 285 -9.35 5.08 1.75
CA LEU A 285 -9.56 3.88 0.94
C LEU A 285 -10.76 3.06 1.42
N ALA A 286 -10.92 2.88 2.74
CA ALA A 286 -12.06 2.18 3.31
C ALA A 286 -13.38 2.91 3.03
N GLU A 287 -13.42 4.23 3.18
CA GLU A 287 -14.60 5.03 2.88
C GLU A 287 -14.93 5.02 1.39
N TYR A 288 -13.92 5.15 0.53
CA TYR A 288 -14.07 4.98 -0.91
C TYR A 288 -14.72 3.63 -1.27
N ALA A 289 -14.18 2.53 -0.74
CA ALA A 289 -14.71 1.19 -0.99
C ALA A 289 -16.16 1.05 -0.49
N ARG A 290 -16.48 1.61 0.68
CA ARG A 290 -17.82 1.63 1.27
C ARG A 290 -18.80 2.42 0.41
N VAL A 291 -18.44 3.63 -0.02
CA VAL A 291 -19.27 4.48 -0.88
C VAL A 291 -19.55 3.80 -2.22
N LEU A 292 -18.51 3.28 -2.89
CA LEU A 292 -18.69 2.57 -4.14
C LEU A 292 -19.62 1.37 -3.99
N SER A 293 -19.42 0.55 -2.95
CA SER A 293 -20.25 -0.63 -2.69
C SER A 293 -21.71 -0.25 -2.42
N ALA A 294 -21.95 0.82 -1.65
CA ALA A 294 -23.29 1.30 -1.34
C ALA A 294 -24.02 1.89 -2.56
N ARG A 295 -23.29 2.53 -3.49
CA ARG A 295 -23.86 3.11 -4.73
C ARG A 295 -23.95 2.12 -5.89
N LEU A 296 -23.33 0.95 -5.78
CA LEU A 296 -23.28 -0.04 -6.85
C LEU A 296 -24.67 -0.46 -7.40
N PRO A 297 -25.73 -0.66 -6.56
CA PRO A 297 -27.06 -0.96 -7.09
C PRO A 297 -27.65 0.16 -7.97
N GLU A 298 -27.44 1.42 -7.58
CA GLU A 298 -27.89 2.60 -8.34
C GLU A 298 -27.12 2.70 -9.66
N ILE A 299 -25.80 2.48 -9.63
CA ILE A 299 -24.93 2.49 -10.82
C ILE A 299 -25.35 1.40 -11.82
N ARG A 300 -25.66 0.19 -11.34
CA ARG A 300 -26.12 -0.93 -12.20
C ARG A 300 -27.50 -0.69 -12.81
N ALA A 301 -28.37 0.06 -12.13
CA ALA A 301 -29.70 0.37 -12.62
C ALA A 301 -29.70 1.48 -13.69
N ALA A 302 -28.64 2.30 -13.72
CA ALA A 302 -28.49 3.40 -14.65
C ALA A 302 -28.17 2.89 -16.07
N GLN A 303 -28.76 3.54 -17.08
CA GLN A 303 -28.55 3.21 -18.49
C GLN A 303 -27.96 4.41 -19.23
N PRO A 304 -27.06 4.18 -20.21
CA PRO A 304 -26.55 5.26 -21.04
C PRO A 304 -27.70 5.95 -21.79
N GLU A 305 -27.65 7.29 -21.87
CA GLU A 305 -28.58 8.09 -22.68
C GLU A 305 -28.42 7.85 -24.18
#